data_AF-A0A8J6NQP6-F1
#
_entry.id   AF-A0A8J6NQP6-F1
#
_cell.length_a   1.000
_cell.length_b   1.000
_cell.length_c   1.000
_cell.angle_alpha   90.00
_cell.angle_beta   90.00
_cell.angle_gamma   90.00
#
_symmetry.space_group_name_H-M   'P 1'
#
loop_
_entity.id
_entity.type
_entity.pdbx_description
1 polymer ?
#
loop_
_entity_poly.entity_id
_entity_poly.type
_entity_poly.pdbx_seq_one_letter_code
_entity_poly.pdbx_strand_id
1 'polypeptide(L)'
;MKNVLLKFLILASMLLGLPMLGIVLAGYPILRYLEFPPETLYISHAPFSWVAFTAYTLFITAVLLPLFIPVIRSIRRTIPDSATVFPFPWWGRLGVIIGMLFWILAWTRFSWFAGLQPHTFTPLWLAYILVINALCYRRTGRCMLINRRRYFLLLFPASAAFWWFFEYLNRFVQNWHYTGVHYGAVKYFCLATLPFSTVLPAVLGTREWIAGFPWMRQGFKNFLPLGFSHPKIAAQTALVISACGLTGIGIWPDYLFPLLWVSPLMIIVSLQALMRERHVLSDIFKGDWRGAISSAAAALFCGLFWEMWNYYSLAKWQYSVPFVHRFQIFEMPLLGYAGYLPFGLECLVIGDLLSRLTKSFSHDH
;
A
#
# COMPACT_ATOMS: atom_id res chain seq x y z
N MET A 1 18.96 19.30 9.95
CA MET A 1 19.11 18.88 8.53
C MET A 1 20.09 17.72 8.34
N LYS A 2 21.33 17.75 8.88
CA LYS A 2 22.33 16.66 8.72
C LYS A 2 21.82 15.26 9.11
N ASN A 3 21.14 15.12 10.25
CA ASN A 3 20.61 13.82 10.71
C ASN A 3 19.48 13.27 9.82
N VAL A 4 18.71 14.14 9.17
CA VAL A 4 17.62 13.75 8.27
C VAL A 4 18.20 13.23 6.96
N LEU A 5 19.16 13.95 6.37
CA LEU A 5 19.83 13.54 5.15
C LEU A 5 20.54 12.18 5.34
N LEU A 6 21.29 12.01 6.44
CA LEU A 6 21.95 10.75 6.75
C LEU A 6 20.96 9.58 6.85
N LYS A 7 19.81 9.79 7.51
CA LYS A 7 18.76 8.78 7.63
C LYS A 7 18.18 8.39 6.27
N PHE A 8 17.87 9.38 5.43
CA PHE A 8 17.39 9.11 4.07
C PHE A 8 18.42 8.35 3.24
N LEU A 9 19.71 8.69 3.37
CA LEU A 9 20.78 7.97 2.68
C LEU A 9 20.89 6.52 3.16
N ILE A 10 20.83 6.27 4.47
CA ILE A 10 20.85 4.91 5.02
C ILE A 10 19.64 4.12 4.51
N LEU A 11 18.44 4.70 4.59
CA LEU A 11 17.21 4.06 4.11
C LEU A 11 17.28 3.75 2.62
N ALA A 12 17.66 4.71 1.78
CA ALA A 12 17.80 4.51 0.34
C ALA A 12 18.85 3.43 0.03
N SER A 13 19.99 3.45 0.73
CA SER A 13 21.05 2.45 0.57
C SER A 13 20.58 1.05 0.95
N MET A 14 19.80 0.90 2.02
CA MET A 14 19.27 -0.41 2.42
C MET A 14 18.18 -0.88 1.44
N LEU A 15 17.20 -0.03 1.15
CA LEU A 15 16.03 -0.43 0.37
C LEU A 15 16.35 -0.69 -1.12
N LEU A 16 17.31 0.04 -1.69
CA LEU A 16 17.76 -0.14 -3.08
C LEU A 16 19.02 -1.01 -3.18
N GLY A 17 19.90 -0.98 -2.18
CA GLY A 17 21.16 -1.71 -2.22
C GLY A 17 21.03 -3.18 -1.84
N LEU A 18 20.19 -3.53 -0.86
CA LEU A 18 20.12 -4.91 -0.36
C LEU A 18 19.61 -5.92 -1.40
N PRO A 19 18.53 -5.65 -2.18
CA PRO A 19 18.11 -6.57 -3.26
C PRO A 19 19.22 -6.77 -4.30
N MET A 20 19.89 -5.69 -4.70
CA MET A 20 21.01 -5.74 -5.66
C MET A 20 22.19 -6.53 -5.10
N LEU A 21 22.54 -6.33 -3.83
CA LEU A 21 23.60 -7.05 -3.17
C LEU A 21 23.34 -8.56 -3.22
N GLY A 22 22.08 -8.98 -3.01
CA GLY A 22 21.68 -10.38 -3.09
C GLY A 22 22.00 -11.03 -4.42
N ILE A 23 21.57 -10.41 -5.53
CA ILE A 23 21.81 -10.94 -6.87
C ILE A 23 23.29 -10.92 -7.26
N VAL A 24 24.05 -9.91 -6.80
CA VAL A 24 25.49 -9.81 -7.03
C VAL A 24 26.23 -10.93 -6.30
N LEU A 25 25.89 -11.18 -5.04
CA LEU A 25 26.46 -12.26 -4.24
C LEU A 25 26.12 -13.64 -4.80
N ALA A 26 24.94 -13.81 -5.40
CA ALA A 26 24.53 -15.04 -6.07
C ALA A 26 25.14 -15.22 -7.48
N GLY A 27 25.86 -14.22 -8.00
CA GLY A 27 26.45 -14.27 -9.34
C GLY A 27 25.43 -14.19 -10.49
N TYR A 28 24.23 -13.67 -10.23
CA TYR A 28 23.21 -13.51 -11.26
C TYR A 28 23.49 -12.33 -12.19
N PRO A 29 23.08 -12.40 -13.47
CA PRO A 29 23.32 -11.34 -14.44
C PRO A 29 22.50 -10.09 -14.09
N ILE A 30 23.21 -9.05 -13.65
CA ILE A 30 22.64 -7.78 -13.16
C ILE A 30 21.73 -7.12 -14.20
N LEU A 31 22.07 -7.23 -15.50
CA LEU A 31 21.32 -6.60 -16.59
C LEU A 31 19.84 -7.00 -16.61
N ARG A 32 19.51 -8.26 -16.27
CA ARG A 32 18.12 -8.75 -16.20
C ARG A 32 17.27 -7.95 -15.22
N TYR A 33 17.87 -7.48 -14.12
CA TYR A 33 17.20 -6.71 -13.08
C TYR A 33 17.24 -5.20 -13.34
N LEU A 34 17.92 -4.75 -14.41
CA LEU A 34 18.02 -3.35 -14.85
C LEU A 34 17.21 -3.06 -16.12
N GLU A 35 16.67 -4.08 -16.80
CA GLU A 35 15.83 -3.97 -18.00
C GLU A 35 14.53 -3.19 -17.80
N PHE A 36 14.26 -2.21 -18.67
CA PHE A 36 13.13 -1.30 -18.54
C PHE A 36 12.45 -1.01 -19.90
N PRO A 37 11.13 -1.17 -20.03
CA PRO A 37 10.16 -1.68 -19.05
C PRO A 37 10.48 -3.10 -18.56
N PRO A 38 10.09 -3.49 -17.35
CA PRO A 38 10.42 -4.81 -16.82
C PRO A 38 9.71 -5.90 -17.63
N GLU A 39 10.49 -6.82 -18.20
CA GLU A 39 10.00 -8.05 -18.82
C GLU A 39 10.10 -9.18 -17.79
N THR A 40 8.96 -9.65 -17.29
CA THR A 40 8.90 -10.70 -16.25
C THR A 40 9.01 -12.11 -16.86
N LEU A 41 10.14 -12.37 -17.52
CA LEU A 41 10.35 -13.57 -18.33
C LEU A 41 11.35 -14.56 -17.71
N TYR A 42 11.93 -14.22 -16.54
CA TYR A 42 13.11 -14.92 -16.04
C TYR A 42 12.84 -15.87 -14.88
N ILE A 43 11.70 -15.72 -14.19
CA ILE A 43 11.35 -16.54 -13.03
C ILE A 43 10.12 -17.38 -13.36
N SER A 44 10.29 -18.70 -13.34
CA SER A 44 9.18 -19.65 -13.38
C SER A 44 8.81 -19.99 -11.94
N HIS A 45 7.67 -19.48 -11.48
CA HIS A 45 7.25 -19.64 -10.10
C HIS A 45 6.81 -21.07 -9.78
N ALA A 46 7.09 -21.48 -8.54
CA ALA A 46 6.65 -22.77 -8.04
C ALA A 46 5.13 -22.96 -8.15
N PRO A 47 4.66 -24.17 -8.54
CA PRO A 47 3.25 -24.46 -8.69
C PRO A 47 2.52 -24.44 -7.35
N PHE A 48 1.19 -24.46 -7.43
CA PHE A 48 0.33 -24.49 -6.25
C PHE A 48 0.65 -25.65 -5.30
N SER A 49 0.71 -25.37 -4.00
CA SER A 49 0.94 -26.36 -2.95
C SER A 49 -0.11 -26.23 -1.85
N TRP A 50 -0.85 -27.32 -1.59
CA TRP A 50 -1.83 -27.37 -0.49
C TRP A 50 -1.19 -27.17 0.87
N VAL A 51 0.01 -27.71 1.09
CA VAL A 51 0.74 -27.58 2.36
C VAL A 51 1.06 -26.10 2.61
N ALA A 52 1.62 -25.42 1.62
CA ALA A 52 1.91 -23.99 1.72
C ALA A 52 0.62 -23.18 1.91
N PHE A 53 -0.40 -23.41 1.08
CA PHE A 53 -1.68 -22.72 1.17
C PHE A 53 -2.32 -22.85 2.56
N THR A 54 -2.36 -24.06 3.12
CA THR A 54 -2.90 -24.29 4.47
C THR A 54 -2.03 -23.61 5.53
N ALA A 55 -0.70 -23.70 5.45
CA ALA A 55 0.19 -23.02 6.39
C ALA A 55 -0.01 -21.50 6.37
N TYR A 56 -0.07 -20.87 5.19
CA TYR A 56 -0.35 -19.45 5.05
C TYR A 56 -1.75 -19.08 5.56
N THR A 57 -2.76 -19.90 5.26
CA THR A 57 -4.13 -19.69 5.73
C THR A 57 -4.20 -19.71 7.26
N LEU A 58 -3.58 -20.69 7.90
CA LEU A 58 -3.52 -20.80 9.35
C LEU A 58 -2.78 -19.61 9.97
N PHE A 59 -1.63 -19.24 9.41
CA PHE A 59 -0.86 -18.09 9.87
C PHE A 59 -1.65 -16.78 9.78
N ILE A 60 -2.20 -16.48 8.60
CA ILE A 60 -3.00 -15.26 8.37
C ILE A 60 -4.22 -15.24 9.30
N THR A 61 -4.91 -16.37 9.43
CA THR A 61 -6.07 -16.48 10.33
C THR A 61 -5.67 -16.27 11.78
N ALA A 62 -4.57 -16.86 12.25
CA ALA A 62 -4.09 -16.69 13.62
C ALA A 62 -3.72 -15.23 13.94
N VAL A 63 -3.19 -14.49 12.96
CA VAL A 63 -2.87 -13.06 13.11
C VAL A 63 -4.13 -12.19 13.08
N LEU A 64 -5.09 -12.50 12.20
CA LEU A 64 -6.25 -11.66 11.97
C LEU A 64 -7.42 -11.92 12.93
N LEU A 65 -7.65 -13.16 13.34
CA LEU A 65 -8.78 -13.54 14.19
C LEU A 65 -8.80 -12.77 15.53
N PRO A 66 -7.66 -12.57 16.24
CA PRO A 66 -7.61 -11.74 17.44
C PRO A 66 -7.97 -10.27 17.21
N LEU A 67 -7.87 -9.77 15.98
CA LEU A 67 -8.23 -8.40 15.60
C LEU A 67 -9.72 -8.32 15.20
N PHE A 68 -10.25 -9.32 14.50
CA PHE A 68 -11.63 -9.36 14.03
C PHE A 68 -12.65 -9.44 15.16
N ILE A 69 -12.42 -10.27 16.19
CA ILE A 69 -13.34 -10.42 17.31
C ILE A 69 -13.60 -9.07 18.02
N PRO A 70 -12.57 -8.29 18.38
CA PRO A 70 -12.73 -6.93 18.89
C PRO A 70 -13.43 -5.97 17.94
N VAL A 71 -13.19 -6.05 16.61
CA VAL A 71 -13.91 -5.23 15.62
C VAL A 71 -15.41 -5.49 15.75
N ILE A 72 -15.83 -6.75 15.70
CA ILE A 72 -17.25 -7.13 15.76
C ILE A 72 -17.86 -6.70 17.10
N ARG A 73 -17.16 -6.93 18.21
CA ARG A 73 -17.61 -6.51 19.55
C ARG A 73 -17.73 -4.98 19.65
N SER A 74 -16.77 -4.25 19.09
CA SER A 74 -16.79 -2.79 19.05
C SER A 74 -17.99 -2.29 18.26
N ILE A 75 -18.20 -2.78 17.04
CA ILE A 75 -19.35 -2.41 16.19
C ILE A 75 -20.67 -2.64 16.93
N ARG A 76 -20.84 -3.79 17.60
CA ARG A 76 -22.05 -4.11 18.37
C ARG A 76 -22.28 -3.21 19.59
N ARG A 77 -21.20 -2.71 20.21
CA ARG A 77 -21.24 -1.84 21.40
C ARG A 77 -21.20 -0.36 21.06
N THR A 78 -21.05 -0.02 19.78
CA THR A 78 -20.84 1.36 19.35
C THR A 78 -22.12 2.16 19.55
N ILE A 79 -22.01 3.21 20.34
CA ILE A 79 -23.08 4.21 20.46
C ILE A 79 -22.94 5.15 19.25
N PRO A 80 -24.00 5.36 18.44
CA PRO A 80 -23.98 6.33 17.35
C PRO A 80 -23.68 7.73 17.89
N ASP A 81 -22.72 8.42 17.27
CA ASP A 81 -22.52 9.84 17.56
C ASP A 81 -23.73 10.63 17.05
N SER A 82 -24.22 11.59 17.83
CA SER A 82 -25.13 12.64 17.38
C SER A 82 -24.36 13.67 16.54
N ALA A 83 -23.72 13.22 15.46
CA ALA A 83 -22.90 14.06 14.61
C ALA A 83 -23.78 14.81 13.60
N THR A 84 -23.52 16.11 13.44
CA THR A 84 -24.08 16.90 12.34
C THR A 84 -23.56 16.35 11.02
N VAL A 85 -24.48 15.89 10.17
CA VAL A 85 -24.14 15.41 8.83
C VAL A 85 -24.11 16.60 7.88
N PHE A 86 -22.97 16.84 7.25
CA PHE A 86 -22.82 17.89 6.25
C PHE A 86 -23.37 17.40 4.90
N PRO A 87 -23.84 18.30 4.01
CA PRO A 87 -24.30 17.91 2.69
C PRO A 87 -23.16 17.29 1.87
N PHE A 88 -23.48 16.28 1.05
CA PHE A 88 -22.51 15.69 0.14
C PHE A 88 -22.14 16.72 -0.95
N PRO A 89 -20.86 17.09 -1.08
CA PRO A 89 -20.45 18.21 -1.93
C PRO A 89 -20.58 17.89 -3.42
N TRP A 90 -20.71 18.93 -4.26
CA TRP A 90 -20.90 18.80 -5.71
C TRP A 90 -19.73 18.05 -6.38
N TRP A 91 -18.49 18.28 -5.94
CA TRP A 91 -17.30 17.61 -6.47
C TRP A 91 -17.27 16.11 -6.13
N GLY A 92 -17.93 15.71 -5.03
CA GLY A 92 -18.17 14.30 -4.73
C GLY A 92 -19.12 13.65 -5.73
N ARG A 93 -20.22 14.35 -6.10
CA ARG A 93 -21.16 13.87 -7.13
C ARG A 93 -20.50 13.77 -8.49
N LEU A 94 -19.67 14.76 -8.83
CA LEU A 94 -18.85 14.72 -10.05
C LEU A 94 -17.92 13.48 -10.04
N GLY A 95 -17.27 13.19 -8.92
CA GLY A 95 -16.46 11.98 -8.75
C GLY A 95 -17.26 10.70 -9.02
N VAL A 96 -18.49 10.58 -8.51
CA VAL A 96 -19.36 9.43 -8.79
C VAL A 96 -19.66 9.30 -10.29
N ILE A 97 -20.03 10.40 -10.94
CA ILE A 97 -20.35 10.42 -12.38
C ILE A 97 -19.13 10.02 -13.22
N ILE A 98 -17.97 10.62 -12.96
CA ILE A 98 -16.72 10.30 -13.66
C ILE A 98 -16.34 8.83 -13.43
N GLY A 99 -16.47 8.35 -12.18
CA GLY A 99 -16.18 6.96 -11.84
C GLY A 99 -17.06 5.98 -12.62
N MET A 100 -18.37 6.22 -12.67
CA MET A 100 -19.30 5.37 -13.45
C MET A 100 -18.98 5.43 -14.94
N LEU A 101 -18.76 6.62 -15.49
CA LEU A 101 -18.44 6.81 -16.90
C LEU A 101 -17.16 6.05 -17.29
N PHE A 102 -16.07 6.27 -16.56
CA PHE A 102 -14.80 5.61 -16.87
C PHE A 102 -14.81 4.13 -16.56
N TRP A 103 -15.68 3.65 -15.65
CA TRP A 103 -15.87 2.22 -15.46
C TRP A 103 -16.53 1.60 -16.68
N ILE A 104 -17.63 2.19 -17.17
CA ILE A 104 -18.30 1.74 -18.40
C ILE A 104 -17.33 1.77 -19.57
N LEU A 105 -16.58 2.86 -19.74
CA LEU A 105 -15.56 2.98 -20.79
C LEU A 105 -14.44 1.97 -20.61
N ALA A 106 -13.98 1.69 -19.39
CA ALA A 106 -12.91 0.72 -19.12
C ALA A 106 -13.32 -0.71 -19.45
N TRP A 107 -14.57 -1.08 -19.18
CA TRP A 107 -15.04 -2.47 -19.30
C TRP A 107 -15.76 -2.74 -20.62
N THR A 108 -16.19 -1.70 -21.32
CA THR A 108 -16.82 -1.81 -22.63
C THR A 108 -15.83 -1.44 -23.72
N ARG A 109 -15.65 -2.30 -24.72
CA ARG A 109 -14.68 -2.11 -25.81
C ARG A 109 -15.30 -1.28 -26.94
N PHE A 110 -15.60 -0.01 -26.68
CA PHE A 110 -16.12 0.89 -27.71
C PHE A 110 -15.04 1.19 -28.76
N SER A 111 -15.36 0.99 -30.04
CA SER A 111 -14.43 1.22 -31.15
C SER A 111 -13.90 2.66 -31.20
N TRP A 112 -14.76 3.65 -30.94
CA TRP A 112 -14.40 5.07 -30.92
C TRP A 112 -13.47 5.45 -29.73
N PHE A 113 -13.40 4.62 -28.69
CA PHE A 113 -12.61 4.88 -27.48
C PHE A 113 -11.33 4.04 -27.42
N ALA A 114 -11.06 3.21 -28.43
CA ALA A 114 -9.95 2.26 -28.45
C ALA A 114 -8.58 2.89 -28.12
N GLY A 115 -8.31 4.11 -28.60
CA GLY A 115 -7.05 4.81 -28.34
C GLY A 115 -6.82 5.23 -26.89
N LEU A 116 -7.89 5.49 -26.13
CA LEU A 116 -7.84 5.91 -24.73
C LEU A 116 -8.14 4.77 -23.74
N GLN A 117 -8.62 3.63 -24.25
CA GLN A 117 -8.92 2.43 -23.47
C GLN A 117 -7.82 2.01 -22.49
N PRO A 118 -6.51 2.03 -22.86
CA PRO A 118 -5.43 1.65 -21.94
C PRO A 118 -5.26 2.61 -20.75
N HIS A 119 -5.84 3.81 -20.81
CA HIS A 119 -5.58 4.89 -19.84
C HIS A 119 -6.73 5.12 -18.87
N THR A 120 -7.70 4.22 -18.83
CA THR A 120 -8.92 4.33 -18.02
C THR A 120 -8.71 4.12 -16.52
N PHE A 121 -7.58 3.52 -16.13
CA PHE A 121 -7.28 3.22 -14.73
C PHE A 121 -7.06 4.48 -13.87
N THR A 122 -6.37 5.49 -14.40
CA THR A 122 -6.10 6.74 -13.65
C THR A 122 -7.39 7.53 -13.36
N PRO A 123 -8.27 7.80 -14.34
CA PRO A 123 -9.54 8.50 -14.08
C PRO A 123 -10.42 7.81 -13.03
N LEU A 124 -10.45 6.47 -12.98
CA LEU A 124 -11.18 5.71 -11.96
C LEU A 124 -10.68 6.03 -10.55
N TRP A 125 -9.36 6.03 -10.35
CA TRP A 125 -8.77 6.37 -9.05
C TRP A 125 -8.94 7.83 -8.69
N LEU A 126 -8.83 8.76 -9.63
CA LEU A 126 -9.10 10.17 -9.36
C LEU A 126 -10.57 10.39 -8.93
N ALA A 127 -11.51 9.73 -9.62
CA ALA A 127 -12.92 9.71 -9.22
C ALA A 127 -13.10 9.15 -7.80
N TYR A 128 -12.46 8.03 -7.48
CA TYR A 128 -12.47 7.44 -6.15
C TYR A 128 -11.95 8.39 -5.08
N ILE A 129 -10.81 9.03 -5.33
CA ILE A 129 -10.19 10.00 -4.41
C ILE A 129 -11.15 11.16 -4.13
N LEU A 130 -11.86 11.67 -5.14
CA LEU A 130 -12.90 12.68 -4.95
C LEU A 130 -14.05 12.14 -4.09
N VAL A 131 -14.57 10.94 -4.39
CA VAL A 131 -15.69 10.37 -3.64
C VAL A 131 -15.32 10.14 -2.17
N ILE A 132 -14.15 9.57 -1.88
CA ILE A 132 -13.76 9.25 -0.50
C ILE A 132 -13.51 10.50 0.34
N ASN A 133 -12.93 11.55 -0.25
CA ASN A 133 -12.79 12.85 0.41
C ASN A 133 -14.16 13.51 0.63
N ALA A 134 -15.09 13.37 -0.30
CA ALA A 134 -16.45 13.90 -0.15
C ALA A 134 -17.21 13.18 0.96
N LEU A 135 -16.99 11.88 1.13
CA LEU A 135 -17.51 11.09 2.24
C LEU A 135 -16.91 11.51 3.59
N CYS A 136 -15.61 11.84 3.64
CA CYS A 136 -14.99 12.44 4.83
C CYS A 136 -15.63 13.78 5.19
N TYR A 137 -15.80 14.65 4.19
CA TYR A 137 -16.41 15.97 4.36
C TYR A 137 -17.87 15.86 4.83
N ARG A 138 -18.66 14.97 4.23
CA ARG A 138 -20.05 14.71 4.63
C ARG A 138 -20.17 14.34 6.12
N ARG A 139 -19.17 13.62 6.66
CA ARG A 139 -19.19 13.16 8.05
C ARG A 139 -18.72 14.21 9.06
N THR A 140 -17.68 14.97 8.74
CA THR A 140 -16.97 15.81 9.73
C THR A 140 -16.87 17.29 9.35
N GLY A 141 -17.34 17.66 8.16
CA GLY A 141 -17.14 18.99 7.58
C GLY A 141 -15.68 19.25 7.19
N ARG A 142 -14.81 18.24 7.30
CA ARG A 142 -13.37 18.34 7.02
C ARG A 142 -12.91 17.15 6.17
N CYS A 143 -11.93 17.40 5.31
CA CYS A 143 -11.21 16.37 4.56
C CYS A 143 -9.81 16.85 4.18
N MET A 144 -8.90 15.94 3.86
CA MET A 144 -7.56 16.31 3.40
C MET A 144 -7.57 17.18 2.14
N LEU A 145 -8.48 16.93 1.20
CA LEU A 145 -8.60 17.73 -0.03
C LEU A 145 -8.84 19.22 0.25
N ILE A 146 -9.68 19.57 1.24
CA ILE A 146 -10.05 20.96 1.52
C ILE A 146 -9.15 21.57 2.60
N ASN A 147 -8.95 20.85 3.71
CA ASN A 147 -8.31 21.38 4.92
C ASN A 147 -6.79 21.14 4.94
N ARG A 148 -6.27 20.23 4.12
CA ARG A 148 -4.84 19.88 4.07
C ARG A 148 -4.33 19.84 2.62
N ARG A 149 -4.70 20.85 1.82
CA ARG A 149 -4.42 20.94 0.36
C ARG A 149 -2.97 20.65 -0.02
N ARG A 150 -1.99 21.29 0.63
CA ARG A 150 -0.56 21.09 0.35
C ARG A 150 -0.14 19.64 0.58
N TYR A 151 -0.54 19.07 1.73
CA TYR A 151 -0.31 17.66 2.05
C TYR A 151 -0.96 16.75 1.01
N PHE A 152 -2.23 16.99 0.67
CA PHE A 152 -2.97 16.21 -0.33
C PHE A 152 -2.28 16.24 -1.70
N LEU A 153 -1.84 17.40 -2.19
CA LEU A 153 -1.15 17.52 -3.47
C LEU A 153 0.20 16.81 -3.47
N LEU A 154 0.96 16.87 -2.36
CA LEU A 154 2.23 16.16 -2.24
C LEU A 154 2.09 14.64 -2.16
N LEU A 155 0.90 14.10 -1.83
CA LEU A 155 0.65 12.66 -1.88
C LEU A 155 0.82 12.09 -3.28
N PHE A 156 0.49 12.84 -4.35
CA PHE A 156 0.57 12.34 -5.72
C PHE A 156 2.01 12.04 -6.19
N PRO A 157 2.95 13.00 -6.16
CA PRO A 157 4.33 12.71 -6.54
C PRO A 157 5.00 11.71 -5.60
N ALA A 158 4.69 11.76 -4.29
CA ALA A 158 5.20 10.77 -3.35
C ALA A 158 4.66 9.37 -3.63
N SER A 159 3.40 9.25 -4.04
CA SER A 159 2.78 7.98 -4.41
C SER A 159 3.43 7.37 -5.64
N ALA A 160 3.76 8.19 -6.64
CA ALA A 160 4.49 7.73 -7.82
C ALA A 160 5.84 7.12 -7.43
N ALA A 161 6.66 7.85 -6.65
CA ALA A 161 7.94 7.32 -6.17
C ALA A 161 7.78 6.07 -5.30
N PHE A 162 6.76 6.05 -4.43
CA PHE A 162 6.44 4.93 -3.57
C PHE A 162 6.07 3.67 -4.35
N TRP A 163 5.24 3.77 -5.39
CA TRP A 163 4.90 2.59 -6.19
C TRP A 163 6.03 2.16 -7.13
N TRP A 164 6.79 3.11 -7.71
CA TRP A 164 7.98 2.77 -8.49
C TRP A 164 9.02 1.99 -7.67
N PHE A 165 9.08 2.21 -6.36
CA PHE A 165 9.89 1.38 -5.48
C PHE A 165 9.39 -0.07 -5.40
N PHE A 166 8.07 -0.31 -5.36
CA PHE A 166 7.53 -1.67 -5.42
C PHE A 166 7.74 -2.32 -6.79
N GLU A 167 7.62 -1.56 -7.89
CA GLU A 167 8.00 -2.05 -9.23
C GLU A 167 9.48 -2.44 -9.28
N TYR A 168 10.34 -1.66 -8.64
CA TYR A 168 11.75 -1.98 -8.51
C TYR A 168 11.96 -3.29 -7.74
N LEU A 169 11.32 -3.48 -6.58
CA LEU A 169 11.41 -4.75 -5.83
C LEU A 169 10.81 -5.93 -6.62
N ASN A 170 9.76 -5.69 -7.39
CA ASN A 170 9.12 -6.71 -8.21
C ASN A 170 10.04 -7.25 -9.31
N ARG A 171 11.07 -6.51 -9.74
CA ARG A 171 12.08 -7.05 -10.68
C ARG A 171 12.82 -8.28 -10.12
N PHE A 172 12.93 -8.38 -8.80
CA PHE A 172 13.64 -9.46 -8.13
C PHE A 172 12.77 -10.69 -7.90
N VAL A 173 11.46 -10.49 -7.70
CA VAL A 173 10.53 -11.58 -7.39
C VAL A 173 9.62 -11.96 -8.56
N GLN A 174 9.27 -11.02 -9.43
CA GLN A 174 8.39 -11.17 -10.61
C GLN A 174 6.96 -11.65 -10.29
N ASN A 175 6.44 -11.21 -9.14
CA ASN A 175 5.11 -11.59 -8.66
C ASN A 175 3.95 -11.03 -9.49
N TRP A 176 4.16 -9.92 -10.21
CA TRP A 176 3.17 -9.37 -11.13
C TRP A 176 3.80 -8.85 -12.40
N HIS A 177 3.02 -8.84 -13.48
CA HIS A 177 3.46 -8.34 -14.78
C HIS A 177 2.34 -7.73 -15.60
N TYR A 178 2.69 -6.75 -16.44
CA TYR A 178 1.74 -6.02 -17.26
C TYR A 178 1.50 -6.71 -18.61
N THR A 179 0.24 -6.78 -19.00
CA THR A 179 -0.23 -7.38 -20.26
C THR A 179 -1.11 -6.40 -21.03
N GLY A 180 -1.29 -6.64 -22.33
CA GLY A 180 -2.24 -5.95 -23.19
C GLY A 180 -1.66 -4.81 -24.04
N VAL A 181 -0.65 -4.08 -23.54
CA VAL A 181 0.01 -3.02 -24.33
C VAL A 181 1.51 -2.94 -24.04
N HIS A 182 2.32 -2.88 -25.09
CA HIS A 182 3.76 -2.66 -25.00
C HIS A 182 4.11 -1.23 -25.41
N TYR A 183 4.90 -0.56 -24.59
CA TYR A 183 5.39 0.79 -24.82
C TYR A 183 6.90 0.84 -24.68
N GLY A 184 7.58 1.74 -25.40
CA GLY A 184 8.98 2.04 -25.13
C GLY A 184 9.18 2.68 -23.74
N ALA A 185 10.40 2.59 -23.20
CA ALA A 185 10.78 3.00 -21.85
C ALA A 185 10.17 4.33 -21.39
N VAL A 186 10.42 5.43 -22.11
CA VAL A 186 9.95 6.77 -21.72
C VAL A 186 8.43 6.84 -21.68
N LYS A 187 7.76 6.26 -22.69
CA LYS A 187 6.30 6.27 -22.78
C LYS A 187 5.67 5.42 -21.67
N TYR A 188 6.24 4.25 -21.40
CA TYR A 188 5.82 3.41 -20.27
C TYR A 188 5.99 4.16 -18.94
N PHE A 189 7.15 4.77 -18.70
CA PHE A 189 7.40 5.52 -17.47
C PHE A 189 6.37 6.63 -17.24
N CYS A 190 6.13 7.47 -18.25
CA CYS A 190 5.17 8.57 -18.13
C CYS A 190 3.74 8.07 -17.90
N LEU A 191 3.30 7.05 -18.65
CA LEU A 191 1.93 6.54 -18.58
C LEU A 191 1.67 5.74 -17.30
N ALA A 192 2.64 4.94 -16.84
CA ALA A 192 2.55 4.17 -15.59
C ALA A 192 2.64 5.06 -14.35
N THR A 193 3.37 6.18 -14.42
CA THR A 193 3.47 7.15 -13.33
C THR A 193 2.11 7.74 -12.94
N LEU A 194 1.19 7.90 -13.91
CA LEU A 194 -0.14 8.45 -13.66
C LEU A 194 -0.97 7.60 -12.69
N PRO A 195 -1.25 6.31 -12.93
CA PRO A 195 -1.97 5.48 -11.97
C PRO A 195 -1.16 5.29 -10.67
N PHE A 196 0.17 5.19 -10.74
CA PHE A 196 1.03 5.06 -9.56
C PHE A 196 0.95 6.28 -8.63
N SER A 197 0.66 7.47 -9.16
CA SER A 197 0.47 8.68 -8.36
C SER A 197 -0.80 8.66 -7.50
N THR A 198 -1.71 7.71 -7.69
CA THR A 198 -3.03 7.73 -7.05
C THR A 198 -3.15 6.87 -5.79
N VAL A 199 -2.16 6.03 -5.50
CA VAL A 199 -2.22 5.02 -4.42
C VAL A 199 -2.30 5.66 -3.03
N LEU A 200 -1.33 6.49 -2.66
CA LEU A 200 -1.33 7.16 -1.35
C LEU A 200 -2.56 8.05 -1.12
N PRO A 201 -2.97 8.94 -2.06
CA PRO A 201 -4.18 9.74 -1.84
C PRO A 201 -5.45 8.88 -1.75
N ALA A 202 -5.54 7.74 -2.46
CA ALA A 202 -6.68 6.85 -2.31
C ALA A 202 -6.70 6.15 -0.95
N VAL A 203 -5.58 5.52 -0.55
CA VAL A 203 -5.48 4.76 0.71
C VAL A 203 -5.62 5.68 1.92
N LEU A 204 -4.92 6.82 1.95
CA LEU A 204 -4.96 7.73 3.10
C LEU A 204 -6.29 8.48 3.23
N GLY A 205 -6.98 8.74 2.10
CA GLY A 205 -8.34 9.26 2.12
C GLY A 205 -9.34 8.25 2.67
N THR A 206 -9.21 6.99 2.25
CA THR A 206 -10.01 5.87 2.77
C THR A 206 -9.74 5.63 4.25
N ARG A 207 -8.49 5.76 4.67
CA ARG A 207 -8.10 5.69 6.08
C ARG A 207 -8.75 6.80 6.90
N GLU A 208 -8.72 8.05 6.44
CA GLU A 208 -9.39 9.17 7.12
C GLU A 208 -10.88 8.92 7.27
N TRP A 209 -11.51 8.37 6.22
CA TRP A 209 -12.91 7.95 6.28
C TRP A 209 -13.14 6.84 7.30
N ILE A 210 -12.37 5.76 7.28
CA ILE A 210 -12.50 4.63 8.22
C ILE A 210 -12.24 5.07 9.67
N ALA A 211 -11.22 5.89 9.90
CA ALA A 211 -10.86 6.41 11.21
C ALA A 211 -11.94 7.31 11.82
N GLY A 212 -12.79 7.94 10.98
CA GLY A 212 -13.90 8.77 11.44
C GLY A 212 -15.08 7.99 12.04
N PHE A 213 -15.17 6.67 11.83
CA PHE A 213 -16.29 5.90 12.38
C PHE A 213 -16.19 5.74 13.90
N PRO A 214 -17.31 5.78 14.64
CA PRO A 214 -17.27 5.66 16.10
C PRO A 214 -16.73 4.30 16.58
N TRP A 215 -17.04 3.20 15.88
CA TRP A 215 -16.52 1.86 16.20
C TRP A 215 -14.99 1.78 16.12
N MET A 216 -14.38 2.54 15.21
CA MET A 216 -12.92 2.63 15.11
C MET A 216 -12.35 3.49 16.24
N ARG A 217 -12.98 4.65 16.52
CA ARG A 217 -12.52 5.57 17.56
C ARG A 217 -12.62 4.99 18.97
N GLN A 218 -13.67 4.23 19.25
CA GLN A 218 -13.98 3.67 20.57
C GLN A 218 -13.33 2.30 20.78
N GLY A 219 -13.35 1.43 19.77
CA GLY A 219 -12.94 0.02 19.91
C GLY A 219 -11.44 -0.22 20.06
N PHE A 220 -10.59 0.65 19.48
CA PHE A 220 -9.17 0.38 19.31
C PHE A 220 -8.23 1.34 20.02
N LYS A 221 -8.77 2.28 20.81
CA LYS A 221 -7.95 3.26 21.54
C LYS A 221 -7.24 2.66 22.77
N ASN A 222 -7.90 1.73 23.45
CA ASN A 222 -7.41 1.08 24.68
C ASN A 222 -7.49 -0.45 24.52
N PHE A 223 -6.92 -0.97 23.43
CA PHE A 223 -7.09 -2.38 23.06
C PHE A 223 -6.19 -3.30 23.90
N LEU A 224 -5.01 -3.66 23.39
CA LEU A 224 -3.99 -4.40 24.14
C LEU A 224 -2.66 -3.66 23.98
N PRO A 225 -2.08 -3.12 25.06
CA PRO A 225 -0.73 -2.58 24.98
C PRO A 225 0.25 -3.73 24.75
N LEU A 226 1.06 -3.62 23.71
CA LEU A 226 2.19 -4.52 23.50
C LEU A 226 3.43 -3.92 24.16
N GLY A 227 4.20 -4.74 24.89
CA GLY A 227 5.46 -4.32 25.50
C GLY A 227 6.58 -5.25 25.07
N PHE A 228 7.73 -4.67 24.72
CA PHE A 228 8.97 -5.43 24.57
C PHE A 228 9.87 -5.16 25.76
N SER A 229 10.35 -6.22 26.43
CA SER A 229 11.30 -6.09 27.54
C SER A 229 12.63 -5.43 27.10
N HIS A 230 13.02 -5.64 25.82
CA HIS A 230 14.23 -5.07 25.23
C HIS A 230 13.95 -4.46 23.84
N PRO A 231 13.37 -3.25 23.76
CA PRO A 231 12.92 -2.65 22.50
C PRO A 231 14.08 -2.39 21.52
N LYS A 232 15.28 -2.06 22.03
CA LYS A 232 16.46 -1.87 21.19
C LYS A 232 16.92 -3.18 20.53
N ILE A 233 16.97 -4.27 21.29
CA ILE A 233 17.34 -5.60 20.77
C ILE A 233 16.29 -6.05 19.76
N ALA A 234 15.00 -5.91 20.08
CA ALA A 234 13.92 -6.23 19.15
C ALA A 234 14.03 -5.46 17.82
N ALA A 235 14.32 -4.16 17.87
CA ALA A 235 14.54 -3.35 16.68
C ALA A 235 15.80 -3.76 15.89
N GLN A 236 16.91 -4.10 16.56
CA GLN A 236 18.12 -4.59 15.90
C GLN A 236 17.86 -5.94 15.21
N THR A 237 17.22 -6.89 15.91
CA THR A 237 16.89 -8.19 15.36
C THR A 237 15.94 -8.07 14.17
N ALA A 238 14.89 -7.25 14.29
CA ALA A 238 13.97 -7.00 13.19
C ALA A 238 14.68 -6.37 11.98
N LEU A 239 15.57 -5.40 12.21
CA LEU A 239 16.36 -4.77 11.14
C LEU A 239 17.23 -5.80 10.41
N VAL A 240 17.94 -6.67 11.15
CA VAL A 240 18.79 -7.71 10.57
C VAL A 240 17.97 -8.71 9.78
N ILE A 241 16.87 -9.24 10.34
CA ILE A 241 16.00 -10.19 9.65
C ILE A 241 15.43 -9.58 8.37
N SER A 242 14.92 -8.35 8.43
CA SER A 242 14.38 -7.67 7.25
C SER A 242 15.46 -7.32 6.23
N ALA A 243 16.67 -6.97 6.66
CA ALA A 243 17.77 -6.71 5.75
C ALA A 243 18.23 -7.98 5.03
N CYS A 244 18.44 -9.09 5.76
CA CYS A 244 18.76 -10.39 5.18
C CYS A 244 17.65 -10.89 4.26
N GLY A 245 16.40 -10.71 4.67
CA GLY A 245 15.23 -11.04 3.87
C GLY A 245 15.20 -10.29 2.55
N LEU A 246 15.40 -8.97 2.59
CA LEU A 246 15.44 -8.11 1.42
C LEU A 246 16.65 -8.41 0.51
N THR A 247 17.78 -8.84 1.06
CA THR A 247 18.90 -9.37 0.26
C THR A 247 18.54 -10.70 -0.40
N GLY A 248 17.79 -11.56 0.28
CA GLY A 248 17.44 -12.88 -0.24
C GLY A 248 16.35 -12.91 -1.31
N ILE A 249 15.54 -11.85 -1.49
CA ILE A 249 14.36 -11.92 -2.37
C ILE A 249 14.69 -12.27 -3.83
N GLY A 250 15.86 -11.86 -4.33
CA GLY A 250 16.31 -12.19 -5.68
C GLY A 250 16.95 -13.57 -5.80
N ILE A 251 17.37 -14.17 -4.68
CA ILE A 251 18.02 -15.49 -4.62
C ILE A 251 16.96 -16.59 -4.50
N TRP A 252 15.98 -16.40 -3.61
CA TRP A 252 14.89 -17.34 -3.36
C TRP A 252 13.52 -16.67 -3.50
N PRO A 253 13.15 -16.23 -4.73
CA PRO A 253 11.93 -15.47 -4.97
C PRO A 253 10.68 -16.24 -4.55
N ASP A 254 10.63 -17.55 -4.76
CA ASP A 254 9.46 -18.38 -4.42
C ASP A 254 9.12 -18.39 -2.92
N TYR A 255 10.12 -18.26 -2.06
CA TYR A 255 9.94 -18.34 -0.60
C TYR A 255 9.94 -16.97 0.06
N LEU A 256 10.76 -16.05 -0.44
CA LEU A 256 11.00 -14.75 0.21
C LEU A 256 10.16 -13.61 -0.38
N PHE A 257 9.32 -13.86 -1.38
CA PHE A 257 8.41 -12.84 -1.91
C PHE A 257 7.53 -12.13 -0.84
N PRO A 258 7.07 -12.74 0.28
CA PRO A 258 6.28 -12.00 1.26
C PRO A 258 7.09 -10.88 1.92
N LEU A 259 8.42 -11.03 1.98
CA LEU A 259 9.32 -10.05 2.56
C LEU A 259 9.45 -8.78 1.72
N LEU A 260 9.06 -8.80 0.44
CA LEU A 260 8.90 -7.59 -0.38
C LEU A 260 7.87 -6.64 0.24
N TRP A 261 6.80 -7.17 0.83
CA TRP A 261 5.69 -6.40 1.40
C TRP A 261 5.86 -6.06 2.89
N VAL A 262 6.83 -6.66 3.58
CA VAL A 262 7.00 -6.52 5.03
C VAL A 262 8.35 -5.89 5.39
N SER A 263 9.42 -6.22 4.68
CA SER A 263 10.77 -5.76 5.01
C SER A 263 10.93 -4.24 4.89
N PRO A 264 10.40 -3.55 3.86
CA PRO A 264 10.51 -2.09 3.78
C PRO A 264 9.92 -1.40 5.01
N LEU A 265 8.71 -1.79 5.42
CA LEU A 265 8.07 -1.32 6.65
C LEU A 265 8.96 -1.56 7.87
N MET A 266 9.44 -2.79 8.05
CA MET A 266 10.20 -3.18 9.23
C MET A 266 11.57 -2.50 9.30
N ILE A 267 12.24 -2.28 8.16
CA ILE A 267 13.49 -1.50 8.08
C ILE A 267 13.24 -0.06 8.54
N ILE A 268 12.20 0.60 8.01
CA ILE A 268 11.87 1.98 8.38
C ILE A 268 11.53 2.09 9.87
N VAL A 269 10.68 1.19 10.38
CA VAL A 269 10.27 1.18 11.79
C VAL A 269 11.44 0.89 12.71
N SER A 270 12.30 -0.07 12.37
CA SER A 270 13.46 -0.44 13.18
C SER A 270 14.46 0.71 13.24
N LEU A 271 14.77 1.36 12.13
CA LEU A 271 15.65 2.53 12.12
C LEU A 271 15.05 3.69 12.92
N GLN A 272 13.75 3.97 12.79
CA GLN A 272 13.08 4.97 13.63
C GLN A 272 13.18 4.63 15.12
N ALA A 273 12.97 3.37 15.50
CA ALA A 273 13.08 2.92 16.89
C ALA A 273 14.52 3.05 17.43
N LEU A 274 15.54 2.67 16.64
CA LEU A 274 16.95 2.81 17.01
C LEU A 274 17.38 4.27 17.15
N MET A 275 16.80 5.15 16.34
CA MET A 275 16.99 6.60 16.42
C MET A 275 16.14 7.26 17.51
N ARG A 276 15.37 6.50 18.30
CA ARG A 276 14.46 6.97 19.36
C ARG A 276 13.38 7.93 18.84
N GLU A 277 12.94 7.74 17.60
CA GLU A 277 11.85 8.51 17.00
C GLU A 277 10.50 7.80 17.16
N ARG A 278 9.41 8.58 17.11
CA ARG A 278 8.06 8.03 17.01
C ARG A 278 7.84 7.39 15.63
N HIS A 279 7.44 6.11 15.63
CA HIS A 279 7.14 5.28 14.47
C HIS A 279 5.68 4.79 14.48
N VAL A 280 5.23 4.15 13.39
CA VAL A 280 3.83 3.72 13.21
C VAL A 280 3.34 2.73 14.29
N LEU A 281 4.24 1.88 14.79
CA LEU A 281 3.92 0.92 15.87
C LEU A 281 4.00 1.55 17.28
N SER A 282 4.46 2.80 17.44
CA SER A 282 4.61 3.41 18.77
C SER A 282 3.27 3.57 19.50
N ASP A 283 2.18 3.79 18.76
CA ASP A 283 0.84 3.93 19.34
C ASP A 283 0.26 2.56 19.75
N ILE A 284 0.64 1.49 19.04
CA ILE A 284 0.28 0.09 19.39
C ILE A 284 0.85 -0.28 20.76
N PHE A 285 2.06 0.15 21.07
CA PHE A 285 2.66 -0.09 22.40
C PHE A 285 1.90 0.57 23.54
N LYS A 286 1.12 1.61 23.26
CA LYS A 286 0.24 2.28 24.22
C LYS A 286 -1.19 1.70 24.22
N GLY A 287 -1.45 0.68 23.41
CA GLY A 287 -2.77 0.08 23.23
C GLY A 287 -3.66 0.81 22.22
N ASP A 288 -3.15 1.81 21.49
CA ASP A 288 -3.89 2.51 20.44
C ASP A 288 -3.59 1.92 19.05
N TRP A 289 -4.47 1.01 18.62
CA TRP A 289 -4.37 0.29 17.36
C TRP A 289 -5.10 0.99 16.21
N ARG A 290 -5.75 2.13 16.46
CA ARG A 290 -6.59 2.83 15.46
C ARG A 290 -5.79 3.17 14.21
N GLY A 291 -4.56 3.66 14.39
CA GLY A 291 -3.67 4.01 13.29
C GLY A 291 -3.39 2.81 12.39
N ALA A 292 -3.00 1.67 12.99
CA ALA A 292 -2.64 0.48 12.25
C ALA A 292 -3.83 -0.19 11.56
N ILE A 293 -4.93 -0.39 12.29
CA ILE A 293 -6.12 -1.10 11.78
C ILE A 293 -6.83 -0.27 10.71
N SER A 294 -6.99 1.04 10.91
CA SER A 294 -7.61 1.89 9.87
C SER A 294 -6.80 1.91 8.58
N SER A 295 -5.46 1.87 8.67
CA SER A 295 -4.59 1.83 7.49
C SER A 295 -4.65 0.49 6.77
N ALA A 296 -4.57 -0.63 7.51
CA ALA A 296 -4.68 -1.96 6.93
C ALA A 296 -6.06 -2.18 6.28
N ALA A 297 -7.14 -1.76 6.95
CA ALA A 297 -8.49 -1.82 6.42
C ALA A 297 -8.67 -0.92 5.18
N ALA A 298 -8.06 0.28 5.18
CA ALA A 298 -8.11 1.18 4.03
C ALA A 298 -7.39 0.61 2.81
N ALA A 299 -6.20 0.04 3.00
CA ALA A 299 -5.46 -0.60 1.93
C ALA A 299 -6.18 -1.84 1.40
N LEU A 300 -6.78 -2.67 2.26
CA LEU A 300 -7.58 -3.81 1.84
C LEU A 300 -8.83 -3.36 1.05
N PHE A 301 -9.52 -2.32 1.53
CA PHE A 301 -10.69 -1.75 0.83
C PHE A 301 -10.30 -1.19 -0.54
N CYS A 302 -9.21 -0.42 -0.62
CA CYS A 302 -8.68 0.04 -1.90
C CYS A 302 -8.23 -1.14 -2.78
N GLY A 303 -7.61 -2.17 -2.20
CA GLY A 303 -7.20 -3.39 -2.90
C GLY A 303 -8.37 -4.09 -3.59
N LEU A 304 -9.56 -4.13 -2.99
CA LEU A 304 -10.74 -4.67 -3.66
C LEU A 304 -11.12 -3.90 -4.93
N PHE A 305 -11.09 -2.56 -4.89
CA PHE A 305 -11.34 -1.74 -6.08
C PHE A 305 -10.22 -1.83 -7.11
N TRP A 306 -8.97 -1.91 -6.63
CA TRP A 306 -7.77 -2.10 -7.44
C TRP A 306 -7.90 -3.35 -8.30
N GLU A 307 -8.23 -4.47 -7.68
CA GLU A 307 -8.38 -5.77 -8.35
C GLU A 307 -9.63 -5.84 -9.23
N MET A 308 -10.75 -5.27 -8.76
CA MET A 308 -11.98 -5.19 -9.54
C MET A 308 -11.76 -4.43 -10.84
N TRP A 309 -11.23 -3.20 -10.79
CA TRP A 309 -11.05 -2.39 -11.99
C TRP A 309 -10.03 -2.98 -12.95
N ASN A 310 -8.99 -3.63 -12.44
CA ASN A 310 -7.98 -4.31 -13.25
C ASN A 310 -8.54 -5.45 -14.11
N TYR A 311 -9.51 -6.20 -13.58
CA TYR A 311 -10.00 -7.46 -14.18
C TYR A 311 -10.40 -7.34 -15.66
N TYR A 312 -11.14 -6.28 -16.02
CA TYR A 312 -11.57 -6.00 -17.39
C TYR A 312 -10.84 -4.82 -18.05
N SER A 313 -9.77 -4.28 -17.44
CA SER A 313 -8.94 -3.26 -18.08
C SER A 313 -8.18 -3.84 -19.28
N LEU A 314 -7.93 -3.01 -20.30
CA LEU A 314 -7.17 -3.41 -21.49
C LEU A 314 -5.68 -3.55 -21.16
N ALA A 315 -5.08 -2.52 -20.56
CA ALA A 315 -3.80 -2.60 -19.91
C ALA A 315 -4.05 -3.07 -18.47
N LYS A 316 -3.67 -4.31 -18.16
CA LYS A 316 -3.90 -4.92 -16.85
C LYS A 316 -2.64 -5.65 -16.38
N TRP A 317 -2.50 -5.85 -15.09
CA TRP A 317 -1.47 -6.75 -14.55
C TRP A 317 -2.08 -8.09 -14.17
N GLN A 318 -1.27 -9.13 -14.32
CA GLN A 318 -1.57 -10.48 -13.86
C GLN A 318 -0.57 -10.87 -12.80
N TYR A 319 -1.05 -11.62 -11.80
CA TYR A 319 -0.20 -12.12 -10.73
C TYR A 319 0.35 -13.50 -11.07
N SER A 320 1.54 -13.77 -10.58
CA SER A 320 2.12 -15.11 -10.48
C SER A 320 2.66 -15.24 -9.07
N VAL A 321 1.87 -15.87 -8.19
CA VAL A 321 2.21 -15.95 -6.76
C VAL A 321 2.61 -17.38 -6.42
N PRO A 322 3.88 -17.63 -6.07
CA PRO A 322 4.37 -18.99 -5.88
C PRO A 322 3.59 -19.70 -4.76
N PHE A 323 3.32 -20.98 -4.97
CA PHE A 323 2.60 -21.89 -4.07
C PHE A 323 1.12 -21.60 -3.77
N VAL A 324 0.67 -20.34 -3.77
CA VAL A 324 -0.65 -19.94 -3.26
C VAL A 324 -1.58 -19.36 -4.32
N HIS A 325 -1.19 -19.35 -5.60
CA HIS A 325 -1.98 -18.81 -6.70
C HIS A 325 -3.23 -19.66 -7.01
N ARG A 326 -4.28 -19.53 -6.19
CA ARG A 326 -5.58 -20.19 -6.35
C ARG A 326 -6.70 -19.39 -5.68
N PHE A 327 -7.95 -19.72 -6.02
CA PHE A 327 -9.16 -19.06 -5.49
C PHE A 327 -9.12 -17.55 -5.71
N GLN A 328 -8.91 -17.15 -6.97
CA GLN A 328 -8.79 -15.75 -7.32
C GLN A 328 -10.12 -15.02 -7.10
N ILE A 329 -10.03 -13.85 -6.51
CA ILE A 329 -11.10 -12.86 -6.51
C ILE A 329 -10.59 -11.76 -7.44
N PHE A 330 -11.22 -11.63 -8.60
CA PHE A 330 -10.66 -10.91 -9.75
C PHE A 330 -9.31 -11.52 -10.19
N GLU A 331 -8.22 -10.74 -10.28
CA GLU A 331 -6.91 -11.26 -10.69
C GLU A 331 -6.07 -11.77 -9.50
N MET A 332 -6.37 -11.33 -8.28
CA MET A 332 -5.57 -11.64 -7.08
C MET A 332 -6.00 -12.95 -6.41
N PRO A 333 -5.07 -13.86 -6.09
CA PRO A 333 -5.35 -15.02 -5.23
C PRO A 333 -5.86 -14.60 -3.86
N LEU A 334 -6.76 -15.38 -3.25
CA LEU A 334 -7.37 -15.06 -1.95
C LEU A 334 -6.35 -14.68 -0.86
N LEU A 335 -5.27 -15.47 -0.73
CA LEU A 335 -4.22 -15.20 0.26
C LEU A 335 -3.36 -13.99 -0.09
N GLY A 336 -3.34 -13.58 -1.36
CA GLY A 336 -2.65 -12.38 -1.82
C GLY A 336 -3.18 -11.10 -1.18
N TYR A 337 -4.47 -11.06 -0.83
CA TYR A 337 -5.07 -9.90 -0.14
C TYR A 337 -4.43 -9.60 1.22
N ALA A 338 -3.77 -10.56 1.86
CA ALA A 338 -3.03 -10.31 3.09
C ALA A 338 -1.85 -9.33 2.90
N GLY A 339 -1.32 -9.21 1.68
CA GLY A 339 -0.28 -8.24 1.33
C GLY A 339 -0.72 -6.78 1.49
N TYR A 340 -2.02 -6.48 1.35
CA TYR A 340 -2.54 -5.12 1.57
C TYR A 340 -2.44 -4.66 3.04
N LEU A 341 -2.33 -5.60 3.99
CA LEU A 341 -2.29 -5.28 5.42
C LEU A 341 -1.01 -4.53 5.81
N PRO A 342 0.21 -5.08 5.58
CA PRO A 342 1.44 -4.32 5.81
C PRO A 342 1.57 -3.14 4.84
N PHE A 343 1.10 -3.26 3.59
CA PHE A 343 1.10 -2.17 2.61
C PHE A 343 0.35 -0.93 3.12
N GLY A 344 -0.78 -1.10 3.80
CA GLY A 344 -1.49 0.01 4.44
C GLY A 344 -0.67 0.72 5.52
N LEU A 345 0.10 -0.03 6.31
CA LEU A 345 1.00 0.55 7.31
C LEU A 345 2.13 1.33 6.66
N GLU A 346 2.67 0.86 5.54
CA GLU A 346 3.66 1.61 4.75
C GLU A 346 3.09 2.91 4.22
N CYS A 347 1.86 2.88 3.68
CA CYS A 347 1.15 4.09 3.26
C CYS A 347 1.03 5.09 4.42
N LEU A 348 0.73 4.63 5.63
CA LEU A 348 0.68 5.48 6.84
C LEU A 348 2.04 6.07 7.19
N VAL A 349 3.12 5.28 7.12
CA VAL A 349 4.48 5.76 7.39
C VAL A 349 4.86 6.90 6.44
N ILE A 350 4.58 6.75 5.14
CA ILE A 350 4.85 7.80 4.15
C ILE A 350 3.94 9.01 4.36
N GLY A 351 2.65 8.79 4.65
CA GLY A 351 1.70 9.86 4.98
C GLY A 351 2.14 10.67 6.21
N ASP A 352 2.59 10.03 7.28
CA ASP A 352 3.07 10.71 8.48
C ASP A 352 4.34 11.51 8.22
N LEU A 353 5.26 10.98 7.40
CA LEU A 353 6.48 11.67 6.99
C LEU A 353 6.14 12.96 6.22
N LEU A 354 5.25 12.89 5.23
CA LEU A 354 4.79 14.05 4.46
C LEU A 354 4.01 15.05 5.31
N SER A 355 3.22 14.57 6.28
CA SER A 355 2.50 15.44 7.19
C SER A 355 3.46 16.23 8.09
N ARG A 356 4.58 15.62 8.55
CA ARG A 356 5.61 16.32 9.32
C ARG A 356 6.33 17.37 8.46
N LEU A 357 6.68 17.03 7.22
CA LEU A 357 7.32 17.96 6.28
C LEU A 357 6.44 19.19 6.01
N THR A 358 5.16 18.99 5.70
CA THR A 358 4.21 20.09 5.42
C THR A 358 3.91 20.98 6.61
N LYS A 359 3.98 20.44 7.84
CA LYS A 359 3.88 21.25 9.07
C LYS A 359 5.12 22.10 9.30
N SER A 360 6.32 21.57 9.03
CA SER A 360 7.57 22.34 9.12
C SER A 360 7.53 23.58 8.21
N PHE A 361 7.15 23.42 6.95
CA PHE A 361 7.03 24.54 6.00
C PHE A 361 5.96 25.58 6.37
N SER A 362 5.03 25.24 7.27
CA SER A 362 3.98 26.17 7.73
C SER A 362 4.37 26.91 9.01
N HIS A 363 5.49 26.57 9.66
CA HIS A 363 6.02 27.29 10.84
C HIS A 363 7.22 28.18 10.51
N ASP A 364 7.81 28.04 9.33
CA ASP A 364 8.90 28.88 8.84
C ASP A 364 8.42 30.13 8.05
N HIS A 365 7.11 30.42 8.13
CA HIS A 365 6.44 31.62 7.60
C HIS A 365 5.49 32.16 8.67
#